data_AF-A0A199VE19-F1
#
_entry.id   AF-A0A199VE19-F1
#
_cell.length_a   1.000
_cell.length_b   1.000
_cell.length_c   1.000
_cell.angle_alpha   90.00
_cell.angle_beta   90.00
_cell.angle_gamma   90.00
#
_symmetry.space_group_name_H-M   'P 1'
#
loop_
_entity.id
_entity.type
_entity.pdbx_description
1 polymer ?
#
loop_
_entity_poly.entity_id
_entity_poly.type
_entity_poly.pdbx_seq_one_letter_code
_entity_poly.pdbx_strand_id
1 'polypeptide(L)'
;MKKAKELTVLCDADVSLIMFSSTNKFSEYCSPSTDTKKIFDRYQQVSGINLWSAQYERMQNTLNHLKEINSNLRKEIRQRMGEELDGLDFYELRGLEQNLDEALKVVRHRKYHVITTQTDTYKKK
;
A
#
# COMPACT_ATOMS: atom_id res chain seq x y z
N MET A 1 -9.66 14.00 -33.77
CA MET A 1 -9.89 15.24 -32.97
C MET A 1 -10.59 16.37 -33.73
N LYS A 2 -10.31 16.65 -35.01
CA LYS A 2 -10.96 17.73 -35.78
C LYS A 2 -12.49 17.70 -35.72
N LYS A 3 -13.10 16.54 -35.97
CA LYS A 3 -14.57 16.36 -35.92
C LYS A 3 -15.17 16.60 -34.53
N ALA A 4 -14.47 16.18 -33.46
CA ALA A 4 -14.92 16.44 -32.10
C ALA A 4 -14.95 17.95 -31.79
N LYS A 5 -13.93 18.70 -32.24
CA LYS A 5 -13.90 20.17 -32.13
C LYS A 5 -15.03 20.85 -32.92
N GLU A 6 -15.26 20.39 -34.15
CA GLU A 6 -16.38 20.90 -34.97
C GLU A 6 -17.72 20.67 -34.28
N LEU A 7 -17.94 19.49 -33.69
CA LEU A 7 -19.17 19.15 -32.98
C LEU A 7 -19.38 20.02 -31.73
N THR A 8 -18.32 20.22 -30.93
CA THR A 8 -18.36 21.11 -29.75
C THR A 8 -18.83 22.52 -30.12
N VAL A 9 -18.30 23.09 -31.20
CA VAL A 9 -18.62 24.47 -31.61
C VAL A 9 -19.99 24.58 -32.30
N LEU A 10 -20.31 23.65 -33.22
CA LEU A 10 -21.52 23.75 -34.04
C LEU A 10 -22.80 23.42 -33.25
N CYS A 11 -22.70 22.57 -32.23
CA CYS A 11 -23.85 22.09 -31.48
C CYS A 11 -23.88 22.55 -30.03
N ASP A 12 -22.92 23.39 -29.61
CA ASP A 12 -22.72 23.77 -28.19
C ASP A 12 -22.72 22.54 -27.26
N ALA A 13 -21.96 21.52 -27.66
CA ALA A 13 -21.97 20.20 -27.02
C ALA A 13 -20.68 19.94 -26.23
N ASP A 14 -20.84 19.42 -25.02
CA ASP A 14 -19.73 18.88 -24.24
C ASP A 14 -19.29 17.52 -24.79
N VAL A 15 -18.12 17.47 -25.42
CA VAL A 15 -17.51 16.28 -26.02
C VAL A 15 -16.19 15.94 -25.34
N SER A 16 -16.00 14.68 -24.93
CA SER A 16 -14.70 14.10 -24.55
C SER A 16 -14.40 12.89 -25.43
N LEU A 17 -13.14 12.75 -25.83
CA LEU A 17 -12.64 11.65 -26.65
C LEU A 17 -11.32 11.14 -26.07
N ILE A 18 -11.27 9.83 -25.83
CA ILE A 18 -10.08 9.13 -25.35
C ILE A 18 -9.69 8.09 -26.41
N MET A 19 -8.43 8.09 -26.83
CA MET A 19 -7.92 7.17 -27.83
C MET A 19 -6.63 6.51 -27.35
N PHE A 20 -6.53 5.21 -27.59
CA PHE A 20 -5.31 4.43 -27.43
C PHE A 20 -4.91 3.87 -28.80
N SER A 21 -3.68 4.14 -29.25
CA SER A 21 -3.15 3.50 -30.46
C SER A 21 -2.83 2.03 -30.19
N SER A 22 -2.64 1.24 -31.26
CA SER A 22 -2.10 -0.13 -31.17
C SER A 22 -0.70 -0.19 -30.55
N THR A 23 0.00 0.95 -30.45
CA THR A 23 1.29 1.13 -29.79
C THR A 23 1.17 1.66 -28.36
N ASN A 24 -0.02 1.60 -27.75
CA ASN A 24 -0.33 2.11 -26.41
C ASN A 24 -0.07 3.60 -26.20
N LYS A 25 -0.03 4.42 -27.28
CA LYS A 25 0.03 5.88 -27.12
C LYS A 25 -1.34 6.41 -26.76
N PHE A 26 -1.40 7.14 -25.66
CA PHE A 26 -2.60 7.83 -25.19
C PHE A 26 -2.74 9.18 -25.90
N SER A 27 -3.96 9.51 -26.30
CA SER A 27 -4.30 10.83 -26.83
C SER A 27 -5.73 11.17 -26.45
N GLU A 28 -5.93 12.38 -25.93
CA GLU A 28 -7.23 12.85 -25.45
C GLU A 28 -7.63 14.19 -26.06
N TYR A 29 -8.94 14.41 -26.10
CA TYR A 29 -9.55 15.70 -26.36
C TYR A 29 -10.73 15.89 -25.40
N CYS A 30 -10.81 17.06 -24.77
CA CYS A 30 -11.97 17.49 -24.01
C CYS A 30 -12.41 18.86 -24.52
N SER A 31 -13.73 19.08 -24.53
CA SER A 31 -14.30 20.38 -24.91
C SER A 31 -13.84 21.47 -23.94
N PRO A 32 -13.50 22.68 -24.40
CA PRO A 32 -12.98 23.74 -23.52
C PRO A 32 -13.94 24.21 -22.43
N SER A 33 -15.24 23.98 -22.62
CA SER A 33 -16.33 24.30 -21.69
C SER A 33 -16.33 23.45 -20.42
N THR A 34 -15.61 22.32 -20.42
CA THR A 34 -15.68 21.32 -19.36
C THR A 34 -14.33 20.62 -19.18
N ASP A 35 -14.27 19.75 -18.18
CA ASP A 35 -13.11 18.91 -17.91
C ASP A 35 -13.50 17.43 -18.00
N THR A 36 -12.50 16.59 -18.25
CA THR A 36 -12.71 15.13 -18.42
C THR A 36 -13.39 14.51 -17.19
N LYS A 37 -13.10 15.02 -15.99
CA LYS A 37 -13.70 14.53 -14.75
C LYS A 37 -15.20 14.79 -14.71
N LYS A 38 -15.65 16.01 -15.01
CA LYS A 38 -17.08 16.36 -15.08
C LYS A 38 -17.84 15.52 -16.10
N ILE A 39 -17.22 15.22 -17.25
CA ILE A 39 -17.82 14.33 -18.24
C ILE A 39 -17.94 12.89 -17.70
N PHE A 40 -16.92 12.38 -17.01
CA PHE A 40 -17.00 11.06 -16.36
C PHE A 40 -18.06 11.03 -15.27
N ASP A 41 -18.12 12.04 -14.40
CA ASP A 41 -19.12 12.15 -13.32
C ASP A 41 -20.54 12.13 -13.90
N ARG A 42 -20.80 12.91 -14.97
CA ARG A 42 -22.08 12.88 -15.70
C ARG A 42 -22.36 11.52 -16.35
N TYR A 43 -21.35 10.92 -16.96
CA TYR A 43 -21.50 9.60 -17.59
C TYR A 43 -21.89 8.55 -16.56
N GLN A 44 -21.29 8.54 -15.36
CA GLN A 44 -21.69 7.64 -14.29
C GLN A 44 -23.13 7.84 -13.85
N GLN A 45 -23.56 9.09 -13.67
CA GLN A 45 -24.91 9.43 -13.24
C GLN A 45 -25.97 8.93 -14.24
N VAL A 46 -25.70 9.07 -15.54
CA VAL A 46 -26.64 8.68 -16.59
C VAL A 46 -26.60 7.17 -16.85
N SER A 47 -25.41 6.57 -16.89
CA SER A 47 -25.25 5.13 -17.19
C SER A 47 -25.51 4.22 -16.00
N GLY A 48 -25.48 4.75 -14.77
CA GLY A 48 -25.51 3.96 -13.54
C GLY A 48 -24.23 3.14 -13.30
N ILE A 49 -23.19 3.32 -14.12
CA ILE A 49 -21.94 2.55 -14.03
C ILE A 49 -20.98 3.25 -13.07
N ASN A 50 -20.44 2.49 -12.11
CA ASN A 50 -19.34 2.96 -11.28
C ASN A 50 -17.99 2.68 -11.96
N LEU A 51 -17.44 3.67 -12.70
CA LEU A 51 -16.14 3.56 -13.38
C LEU A 51 -14.97 3.33 -12.40
N TRP A 52 -15.13 3.70 -11.13
CA TRP A 52 -14.11 3.56 -10.10
C TRP A 52 -14.25 2.27 -9.29
N SER A 53 -15.33 1.50 -9.47
CA SER A 53 -15.64 0.31 -8.66
C SER A 53 -14.47 -0.69 -8.60
N ALA A 54 -13.94 -1.12 -9.73
CA ALA A 54 -12.85 -2.09 -9.79
C ALA A 54 -11.53 -1.55 -9.21
N GLN A 55 -11.26 -0.24 -9.32
CA GLN A 55 -10.08 0.35 -8.70
C GLN A 55 -10.26 0.47 -7.18
N TYR A 56 -11.44 0.90 -6.75
CA TYR A 56 -11.80 1.03 -5.34
C TYR A 56 -11.78 -0.33 -4.65
N GLU A 57 -12.34 -1.37 -5.26
CA GLU A 57 -12.32 -2.74 -4.77
C GLU A 57 -10.89 -3.26 -4.61
N ARG A 58 -10.03 -3.08 -5.63
CA ARG A 58 -8.60 -3.44 -5.52
C ARG A 58 -7.91 -2.71 -4.38
N MET A 59 -8.16 -1.41 -4.23
CA MET A 59 -7.57 -0.62 -3.16
C MET A 59 -8.07 -1.06 -1.78
N GLN A 60 -9.35 -1.38 -1.66
CA GLN A 60 -9.96 -1.88 -0.44
C GLN A 60 -9.39 -3.25 -0.05
N ASN A 61 -9.20 -4.14 -1.03
CA ASN A 61 -8.57 -5.45 -0.83
C ASN A 61 -7.12 -5.29 -0.35
N THR A 62 -6.34 -4.41 -0.97
CA THR A 62 -4.97 -4.10 -0.53
C THR A 62 -4.96 -3.55 0.89
N LEU A 63 -5.86 -2.63 1.23
CA LEU A 63 -5.96 -2.06 2.57
C LEU A 63 -6.29 -3.15 3.62
N ASN A 64 -7.24 -4.02 3.32
CA ASN A 64 -7.63 -5.11 4.21
C ASN A 64 -6.46 -6.08 4.43
N HIS A 65 -5.75 -6.45 3.36
CA HIS A 65 -4.57 -7.30 3.44
C HIS A 65 -3.45 -6.68 4.29
N LEU A 66 -3.17 -5.38 4.11
CA LEU A 66 -2.18 -4.68 4.93
C LEU A 66 -2.59 -4.58 6.39
N LYS A 67 -3.89 -4.40 6.69
CA LYS A 67 -4.42 -4.41 8.06
C LYS A 67 -4.24 -5.78 8.71
N GLU A 68 -4.49 -6.85 7.99
CA GLU A 68 -4.29 -8.22 8.46
C GLU A 68 -2.82 -8.49 8.79
N ILE A 69 -1.91 -8.17 7.87
CA ILE A 69 -0.46 -8.27 8.11
C ILE A 69 -0.06 -7.45 9.34
N ASN A 70 -0.54 -6.21 9.47
CA ASN A 70 -0.21 -5.35 10.61
C ASN A 70 -0.72 -5.93 11.93
N SER A 71 -1.94 -6.50 11.92
CA SER A 71 -2.53 -7.16 13.08
C SER A 71 -1.69 -8.34 13.52
N ASN A 72 -1.27 -9.20 12.58
CA ASN A 72 -0.45 -10.37 12.85
C ASN A 72 0.93 -9.97 13.39
N LEU A 73 1.61 -8.99 12.79
CA LEU A 73 2.89 -8.48 13.30
C LEU A 73 2.77 -7.90 14.71
N ARG A 74 1.69 -7.16 15.00
CA ARG A 74 1.45 -6.64 16.36
C ARG A 74 1.22 -7.77 17.36
N LYS A 75 0.50 -8.82 16.96
CA LYS A 75 0.30 -10.01 17.79
C LYS A 75 1.64 -10.70 18.06
N GLU A 76 2.47 -10.92 17.05
CA GLU A 76 3.80 -11.50 17.22
C GLU A 76 4.70 -10.68 18.16
N ILE A 77 4.65 -9.34 18.07
CA ILE A 77 5.39 -8.47 19.00
C ILE A 77 4.89 -8.68 20.43
N ARG A 78 3.57 -8.66 20.67
CA ARG A 78 2.99 -8.90 22.00
C ARG A 78 3.39 -10.27 22.57
N GLN A 79 3.33 -11.31 21.75
CA GLN A 79 3.75 -12.65 22.15
C GLN A 79 5.24 -12.70 22.52
N ARG A 80 6.11 -12.03 21.76
CA ARG A 80 7.54 -11.89 22.12
C ARG A 80 7.77 -11.10 23.42
N MET A 81 6.82 -10.27 23.82
CA MET A 81 6.82 -9.55 25.10
C MET A 81 6.17 -10.35 26.25
N GLY A 82 5.68 -11.56 25.97
CA GLY A 82 5.02 -12.43 26.97
C GLY A 82 3.52 -12.19 27.13
N GLU A 83 2.89 -11.47 26.21
CA GLU A 83 1.46 -11.15 26.22
C GLU A 83 0.66 -12.02 25.22
N GLU A 84 -0.63 -12.26 25.47
CA GLU A 84 -1.55 -12.98 24.54
C GLU A 84 -1.03 -14.36 24.07
N LEU A 85 -0.53 -15.16 25.02
CA LEU A 85 0.03 -16.49 24.76
C LEU A 85 -1.02 -17.62 24.70
N ASP A 86 -2.25 -17.37 25.17
CA ASP A 86 -3.31 -18.38 25.31
C ASP A 86 -3.74 -19.05 23.99
N GLY A 87 -3.38 -18.45 22.85
CA GLY A 87 -3.66 -18.98 21.51
C GLY A 87 -2.53 -19.76 20.86
N LEU A 88 -1.42 -20.01 21.58
CA LEU A 88 -0.29 -20.79 21.09
C LEU A 88 -0.32 -22.21 21.65
N ASP A 89 -0.04 -23.19 20.81
CA ASP A 89 0.18 -24.56 21.27
C ASP A 89 1.55 -24.75 21.94
N PHE A 90 1.78 -25.92 22.53
CA PHE A 90 3.02 -26.21 23.23
C PHE A 90 4.26 -26.12 22.33
N TYR A 91 4.16 -26.54 21.07
CA TYR A 91 5.28 -26.50 20.12
C TYR A 91 5.58 -25.07 19.70
N GLU A 92 4.54 -24.26 19.47
CA GLU A 92 4.65 -22.84 19.17
C GLU A 92 5.27 -22.06 20.34
N LEU A 93 4.84 -22.32 21.58
CA LEU A 93 5.42 -21.72 22.78
C LEU A 93 6.90 -22.08 22.94
N ARG A 94 7.25 -23.35 22.74
CA ARG A 94 8.66 -23.80 22.79
C ARG A 94 9.49 -23.13 21.69
N GLY A 95 8.93 -23.01 20.49
CA GLY A 95 9.57 -22.30 19.37
C GLY A 95 9.79 -20.83 19.70
N LEU A 96 8.81 -20.16 20.29
CA LEU A 96 8.91 -18.76 20.73
C LEU A 96 10.01 -18.58 21.78
N GLU A 97 10.07 -19.44 22.80
CA GLU A 97 11.10 -19.44 23.83
C GLU A 97 12.51 -19.59 23.24
N GLN A 98 12.71 -20.57 22.36
CA GLN A 98 14.00 -20.80 21.69
C GLN A 98 14.44 -19.59 20.86
N ASN A 99 13.52 -19.02 20.08
CA ASN A 99 13.80 -17.82 19.28
C ASN A 99 14.19 -16.62 20.16
N LEU A 100 13.55 -16.44 21.31
CA LEU A 100 13.88 -15.36 22.25
C LEU A 100 15.23 -15.58 22.93
N ASP A 101 15.57 -16.81 23.32
CA ASP A 101 16.88 -17.14 23.91
C ASP A 101 18.02 -16.90 22.91
N GLU A 102 17.85 -17.31 21.65
CA GLU A 102 18.83 -17.04 20.59
C GLU A 102 19.00 -15.54 20.33
N ALA A 103 17.90 -14.80 20.19
CA ALA A 103 17.95 -13.34 20.01
C ALA A 103 18.65 -12.66 21.19
N LEU A 104 18.38 -13.10 22.42
CA LEU A 104 19.02 -12.58 23.63
C LEU A 104 20.52 -12.85 23.65
N LYS A 105 20.97 -14.03 23.22
CA LYS A 105 22.40 -14.36 23.08
C LYS A 105 23.09 -13.40 22.12
N VAL A 106 22.50 -13.14 20.96
CA VAL A 106 23.06 -12.20 19.96
C VAL A 106 23.15 -10.78 20.54
N VAL A 107 22.09 -10.29 21.17
CA VAL A 107 22.06 -8.95 21.79
C VAL A 107 23.12 -8.83 22.89
N ARG A 108 23.22 -9.84 23.77
CA ARG A 108 24.22 -9.88 24.84
C ARG A 108 25.64 -9.89 24.28
N HIS A 109 25.90 -10.75 23.30
CA HIS A 109 27.22 -10.85 22.67
C HIS A 109 27.66 -9.50 22.10
N ARG A 110 26.79 -8.83 21.34
CA ARG A 110 27.06 -7.49 20.81
C ARG A 110 27.28 -6.47 21.92
N LYS A 111 26.46 -6.47 22.97
CA LYS A 111 26.60 -5.57 24.12
C LYS A 111 27.97 -5.72 24.78
N TYR A 112 28.36 -6.96 25.09
CA TYR A 112 29.65 -7.22 25.73
C TYR A 112 30.82 -6.89 24.83
N HIS A 113 30.74 -7.22 23.53
CA HIS A 113 31.78 -6.84 22.56
C HIS A 113 32.03 -5.33 22.57
N VAL A 114 30.98 -4.50 22.51
CA VAL A 114 31.12 -3.04 22.55
C VAL A 114 31.73 -2.57 23.87
N ILE A 115 31.27 -3.09 25.01
CA ILE A 115 31.81 -2.72 26.34
C ILE A 115 33.29 -3.06 26.45
N THR A 116 33.69 -4.26 26.01
CA THR A 116 35.10 -4.70 26.03
C THR A 116 35.96 -3.78 25.16
N THR A 117 35.54 -3.54 23.92
CA THR A 117 36.28 -2.65 22.99
C THR A 117 36.42 -1.23 23.56
N GLN A 118 35.36 -0.68 24.16
CA GLN A 118 35.43 0.64 24.79
C GLN A 118 36.41 0.65 25.97
N THR A 119 36.30 -0.33 26.87
CA THR A 119 37.18 -0.44 28.04
C THR A 119 38.65 -0.54 27.63
N ASP A 120 38.96 -1.35 26.61
CA ASP A 120 40.31 -1.51 26.09
C ASP A 120 40.83 -0.22 25.42
N THR A 121 39.95 0.54 24.76
CA THR A 121 40.31 1.83 24.18
C THR A 121 40.65 2.86 25.26
N TYR A 122 39.87 2.92 26.34
CA TYR A 122 40.14 3.82 27.46
C TYR A 122 41.43 3.46 28.21
N LYS A 123 41.76 2.16 28.36
CA LYS A 123 43.01 1.72 29.01
C LYS A 123 44.28 2.03 28.20
N LYS A 124 44.15 2.30 26.89
CA LYS A 124 45.27 2.65 26.01
C LYS A 124 45.51 4.16 25.89
N LYS A 125 44.62 4.99 26.44
CA LYS A 125 44.80 6.44 26.57
C LYS A 125 45.38 6.78 27.93
#